data_AF-A0A8T9B5Y1-F1
#
_entry.id   AF-A0A8T9B5Y1-F1
#
_cell.length_a   1.000
_cell.length_b   1.000
_cell.length_c   1.000
_cell.angle_alpha   90.00
_cell.angle_beta   90.00
_cell.angle_gamma   90.00
#
_symmetry.space_group_name_H-M   'P 1'
#
loop_
_entity.id
_entity.type
_entity.pdbx_description
1 polymer ?
#
loop_
_entity_poly.entity_id
_entity_poly.type
_entity_poly.pdbx_seq_one_letter_code
_entity_poly.pdbx_strand_id
1 'polypeptide(L)'
;MHEPSLERGVSKTGIWDVAQDHGLAVLEFEQFSWLSFLWPVHERDVQQWFMHGHQTFLTVLNRSYALIHIPGTVGFIAWYYYAAPSFNTFAVVRRTMTLTNLLAFIIFIFYPCMPPRLLPPEYGFLDSVGRNNAQSVWMSGKYVNALAAMPSMHFGYAFIIGTTFIYHSGVFRRTLETGETRRSKPWALFYVLLAIWYPCWILTTIVATANHYYLDAVMAFFVVLVAYLGNRVFLGFLPLEDLLLWCLRLNKPVPTTGDKMRRKSAS
;
A
#
# COMPACT_ATOMS: atom_id res chain seq x y z
N MET A 1 31.60 10.19 -37.58
CA MET A 1 30.81 11.17 -36.80
C MET A 1 29.54 10.44 -36.39
N HIS A 2 29.32 10.27 -35.08
CA HIS A 2 28.25 9.47 -34.49
C HIS A 2 26.91 10.19 -34.55
N GLU A 3 25.83 9.49 -34.92
CA GLU A 3 24.48 9.72 -34.40
C GLU A 3 23.72 8.39 -34.27
N PRO A 4 23.26 8.05 -33.06
CA PRO A 4 22.08 7.21 -32.87
C PRO A 4 21.09 7.91 -31.90
N SER A 5 20.05 8.55 -32.44
CA SER A 5 19.07 9.30 -31.63
C SER A 5 17.59 9.03 -31.96
N LEU A 6 17.25 8.05 -32.81
CA LEU A 6 15.86 7.79 -33.20
C LEU A 6 15.16 6.63 -32.47
N GLU A 7 15.88 5.70 -31.85
CA GLU A 7 15.24 4.55 -31.17
C GLU A 7 14.69 4.85 -29.76
N ARG A 8 14.96 6.04 -29.18
CA ARG A 8 14.51 6.40 -27.82
C ARG A 8 13.14 7.09 -27.76
N GLY A 9 12.55 7.44 -28.90
CA GLY A 9 11.27 8.15 -28.97
C GLY A 9 10.04 7.22 -29.10
N VAL A 10 10.16 6.17 -29.92
CA VAL A 10 9.03 5.31 -30.30
C VAL A 10 8.53 4.42 -29.16
N SER A 11 9.41 3.98 -28.23
CA SER A 11 8.97 3.14 -27.11
C SER A 11 8.27 3.93 -26.00
N LYS A 12 8.58 5.23 -25.85
CA LYS A 12 7.97 6.06 -24.83
C LYS A 12 6.54 6.42 -25.19
N THR A 13 6.24 6.80 -26.43
CA THR A 13 4.86 7.09 -26.82
C THR A 13 3.98 5.84 -26.69
N GLY A 14 4.44 4.69 -27.18
CA GLY A 14 3.66 3.44 -27.12
C GLY A 14 3.30 2.97 -25.71
N ILE A 15 4.21 3.08 -24.72
CA ILE A 15 3.90 2.69 -23.33
C ILE A 15 2.91 3.66 -22.69
N TRP A 16 2.99 4.95 -23.01
CA TRP A 16 2.07 5.95 -22.47
C TRP A 16 0.67 5.80 -23.05
N ASP A 17 0.56 5.50 -24.35
CA ASP A 17 -0.71 5.23 -25.02
C ASP A 17 -1.38 3.98 -24.42
N VAL A 18 -0.64 2.87 -24.29
CA VAL A 18 -1.14 1.64 -23.64
C VAL A 18 -1.55 1.88 -22.19
N ALA A 19 -0.76 2.66 -21.44
CA ALA A 19 -1.11 2.98 -20.05
C ALA A 19 -2.36 3.87 -19.94
N GLN A 20 -2.55 4.78 -20.90
CA GLN A 20 -3.76 5.59 -21.01
C GLN A 20 -4.97 4.71 -21.29
N ASP A 21 -4.88 3.82 -22.28
CA ASP A 21 -5.95 2.88 -22.62
C ASP A 21 -6.34 2.00 -21.42
N HIS A 22 -5.35 1.51 -20.67
CA HIS A 22 -5.61 0.78 -19.43
C HIS A 22 -6.29 1.64 -18.36
N GLY A 23 -5.90 2.91 -18.21
CA GLY A 23 -6.55 3.84 -17.28
C GLY A 23 -7.99 4.14 -17.66
N LEU A 24 -8.26 4.32 -18.96
CA LEU A 24 -9.62 4.50 -19.49
C LEU A 24 -10.47 3.23 -19.32
N ALA A 25 -9.91 2.05 -19.58
CA ALA A 25 -10.61 0.79 -19.37
C ALA A 25 -10.99 0.57 -17.90
N VAL A 26 -10.14 1.00 -16.96
CA VAL A 26 -10.46 1.00 -15.52
C VAL A 26 -11.62 1.93 -15.22
N LEU A 27 -11.56 3.17 -15.70
CA LEU A 27 -12.62 4.17 -15.49
C LEU A 27 -13.96 3.72 -16.09
N GLU A 28 -13.93 3.16 -17.31
CA GLU A 28 -15.11 2.61 -17.97
C GLU A 28 -15.68 1.42 -17.19
N PHE A 29 -14.83 0.56 -16.65
CA PHE A 29 -15.27 -0.54 -15.81
C PHE A 29 -15.94 -0.04 -14.52
N GLU A 30 -15.40 0.97 -13.85
CA GLU A 30 -16.00 1.52 -12.64
C GLU A 30 -17.37 2.16 -12.92
N GLN A 31 -17.49 2.89 -14.04
CA GLN A 31 -18.69 3.67 -14.37
C GLN A 31 -19.79 2.84 -15.03
N PHE A 32 -19.43 1.92 -15.92
CA PHE A 32 -20.38 1.25 -16.82
C PHE A 32 -20.50 -0.26 -16.60
N SER A 33 -19.69 -0.85 -15.73
CA SER A 33 -19.84 -2.27 -15.39
C SER A 33 -21.10 -2.52 -14.55
N TRP A 34 -21.56 -3.76 -14.53
CA TRP A 34 -22.61 -4.24 -13.64
C TRP A 34 -22.28 -4.06 -12.14
N LEU A 35 -21.01 -3.82 -11.82
CA LEU A 35 -20.51 -3.52 -10.48
C LEU A 35 -20.53 -2.03 -10.13
N SER A 36 -20.97 -1.14 -11.03
CA SER A 36 -20.99 0.32 -10.79
C SER A 36 -21.74 0.73 -9.52
N PHE A 37 -22.70 -0.08 -9.06
CA PHE A 37 -23.39 0.13 -7.78
C PHE A 37 -22.45 0.13 -6.55
N LEU A 38 -21.26 -0.48 -6.64
CA LEU A 38 -20.25 -0.47 -5.58
C LEU A 38 -19.57 0.89 -5.44
N TRP A 39 -19.64 1.73 -6.47
CA TRP A 39 -19.04 3.06 -6.54
C TRP A 39 -20.11 4.12 -6.76
N PRO A 40 -20.96 4.40 -5.75
CA PRO A 40 -22.05 5.35 -5.88
C PRO A 40 -21.58 6.81 -6.05
N VAL A 41 -20.30 7.09 -5.80
CA VAL A 41 -19.69 8.42 -5.94
C VAL A 41 -18.49 8.28 -6.87
N HIS A 42 -18.48 9.05 -7.95
CA HIS A 42 -17.37 9.05 -8.91
C HIS A 42 -16.15 9.76 -8.33
N GLU A 43 -14.96 9.28 -8.67
CA GLU A 43 -13.68 9.86 -8.26
C GLU A 43 -13.56 11.32 -8.69
N ARG A 44 -14.11 11.66 -9.87
CA ARG A 44 -14.18 13.03 -10.37
C ARG A 44 -14.98 13.93 -9.44
N ASP A 45 -16.14 13.50 -8.98
CA ASP A 45 -17.01 14.30 -8.11
C ASP A 45 -16.35 14.54 -6.75
N VAL A 46 -15.70 13.51 -6.21
CA VAL A 46 -14.90 13.61 -4.98
C VAL A 46 -13.79 14.64 -5.15
N GLN A 47 -13.02 14.55 -6.23
CA GLN A 47 -11.93 15.49 -6.49
C GLN A 47 -12.44 16.93 -6.64
N GLN A 48 -13.47 17.12 -7.46
CA GLN A 48 -14.04 18.45 -7.71
C GLN A 48 -14.62 19.05 -6.44
N TRP A 49 -15.24 18.25 -5.56
CA TRP A 49 -15.71 18.72 -4.26
C TRP A 49 -14.56 19.24 -3.38
N PHE A 50 -13.43 18.53 -3.33
CA PHE A 50 -12.27 19.01 -2.58
C PHE A 50 -11.64 20.29 -3.17
N MET A 51 -11.72 20.45 -4.49
CA MET A 51 -11.21 21.63 -5.18
C MET A 51 -12.10 22.87 -5.00
N HIS A 52 -13.42 22.69 -4.96
CA HIS A 52 -14.40 23.77 -4.83
C HIS A 52 -14.77 24.05 -3.36
N GLY A 53 -13.79 24.57 -2.60
CA GLY A 53 -14.03 25.10 -1.24
C GLY A 53 -13.26 24.42 -0.11
N HIS A 54 -12.52 23.34 -0.40
CA HIS A 54 -11.77 22.57 0.62
C HIS A 54 -10.27 22.42 0.30
N GLN A 55 -9.66 23.41 -0.37
CA GLN A 55 -8.25 23.35 -0.79
C GLN A 55 -7.26 23.15 0.36
N THR A 56 -7.55 23.69 1.56
CA THR A 56 -6.74 23.45 2.76
C THR A 56 -6.72 21.98 3.13
N PHE A 57 -7.87 21.30 3.05
CA PHE A 57 -7.96 19.87 3.33
C PHE A 57 -7.26 19.05 2.24
N LEU A 58 -7.40 19.43 0.97
CA LEU A 58 -6.66 18.81 -0.12
C LEU A 58 -5.14 18.91 0.07
N THR A 59 -4.64 20.02 0.64
CA THR A 59 -3.23 20.17 1.01
C THR A 59 -2.82 19.20 2.12
N VAL A 60 -3.67 18.99 3.13
CA VAL A 60 -3.44 17.99 4.19
C VAL A 60 -3.43 16.58 3.63
N LEU A 61 -4.34 16.25 2.70
CA LEU A 61 -4.37 14.95 2.03
C LEU A 61 -3.11 14.73 1.17
N ASN A 62 -2.69 15.74 0.40
CA ASN A 62 -1.46 15.68 -0.38
C ASN A 62 -0.21 15.46 0.50
N ARG A 63 -0.12 16.16 1.64
CA ARG A 63 0.97 15.93 2.61
C ARG A 63 0.88 14.55 3.26
N SER A 64 -0.33 14.10 3.58
CA SER A 64 -0.60 12.76 4.11
C SER A 64 -0.15 11.69 3.13
N TYR A 65 -0.46 11.85 1.84
CA TYR A 65 0.00 10.96 0.77
C TYR A 65 1.53 10.84 0.76
N ALA A 66 2.24 11.98 0.81
CA ALA A 66 3.70 12.01 0.78
C ALA A 66 4.35 11.41 2.05
N LEU A 67 3.77 11.63 3.22
CA LEU A 67 4.36 11.26 4.52
C LEU A 67 3.97 9.86 4.99
N ILE A 68 2.77 9.39 4.66
CA ILE A 68 2.26 8.15 5.25
C ILE A 68 2.92 6.93 4.62
N HIS A 69 3.30 6.99 3.34
CA HIS A 69 3.81 5.79 2.68
C HIS A 69 5.15 5.32 3.25
N ILE A 70 6.20 6.15 3.21
CA ILE A 70 7.54 5.72 3.68
C ILE A 70 7.67 5.89 5.20
N PRO A 71 7.62 7.12 5.78
CA PRO A 71 7.67 7.30 7.23
C PRO A 71 6.62 6.50 8.00
N GLY A 72 5.36 6.48 7.53
CA GLY A 72 4.29 5.76 8.20
C GLY A 72 4.51 4.24 8.22
N THR A 73 4.98 3.66 7.11
CA THR A 73 5.38 2.23 7.06
C THR A 73 6.51 1.93 8.03
N VAL A 74 7.57 2.72 8.02
CA VAL A 74 8.73 2.51 8.90
C VAL A 74 8.30 2.61 10.36
N GLY A 75 7.49 3.62 10.69
CA GLY A 75 6.91 3.78 12.02
C GLY A 75 6.04 2.60 12.43
N PHE A 76 5.21 2.09 11.52
CA PHE A 76 4.39 0.91 11.77
C PHE A 76 5.22 -0.34 12.02
N ILE A 77 6.23 -0.63 11.18
CA ILE A 77 7.07 -1.81 11.35
C ILE A 77 7.87 -1.72 12.65
N ALA A 78 8.41 -0.54 12.99
CA ALA A 78 9.13 -0.32 14.25
C ALA A 78 8.22 -0.52 15.47
N TRP A 79 7.01 0.05 15.45
CA TRP A 79 6.02 -0.16 16.48
C TRP A 79 5.60 -1.63 16.57
N TYR A 80 5.32 -2.27 15.44
CA TYR A 80 4.86 -3.65 15.40
C TYR A 80 5.94 -4.63 15.82
N TYR A 81 7.21 -4.35 15.53
CA TYR A 81 8.34 -5.12 16.05
C TYR A 81 8.38 -5.12 17.58
N TYR A 82 8.03 -4.00 18.22
CA TYR A 82 7.93 -3.91 19.67
C TYR A 82 6.63 -4.52 20.22
N ALA A 83 5.52 -4.37 19.50
CA ALA A 83 4.18 -4.74 19.97
C ALA A 83 3.79 -6.19 19.67
N ALA A 84 4.42 -6.84 18.68
CA ALA A 84 4.07 -8.17 18.23
C ALA A 84 4.19 -9.22 19.37
N PRO A 85 3.18 -10.09 19.54
CA PRO A 85 3.19 -11.07 20.63
C PRO A 85 4.30 -12.12 20.49
N SER A 86 4.61 -12.52 19.25
CA SER A 86 5.66 -13.49 18.93
C SER A 86 6.39 -13.13 17.63
N PHE A 87 7.58 -13.72 17.46
CA PHE A 87 8.34 -13.62 16.22
C PHE A 87 7.54 -14.12 15.00
N ASN A 88 6.78 -15.21 15.15
CA ASN A 88 5.99 -15.76 14.06
C ASN A 88 4.94 -14.76 13.56
N THR A 89 4.25 -14.10 14.49
CA THR A 89 3.22 -13.11 14.16
C THR A 89 3.82 -11.89 13.48
N PHE A 90 4.96 -11.39 13.97
CA PHE A 90 5.73 -10.35 13.28
C PHE A 90 6.17 -10.76 11.87
N ALA A 91 6.72 -11.97 11.74
CA ALA A 91 7.22 -12.49 10.48
C ALA A 91 6.10 -12.70 9.45
N VAL A 92 4.88 -13.03 9.86
CA VAL A 92 3.71 -13.12 8.97
C VAL A 92 3.40 -11.76 8.34
N VAL A 93 3.29 -10.70 9.13
CA VAL A 93 3.00 -9.35 8.60
C VAL A 93 4.13 -8.87 7.70
N ARG A 94 5.38 -9.01 8.15
CA ARG A 94 6.56 -8.62 7.36
C ARG A 94 6.60 -9.34 6.00
N ARG A 95 6.44 -10.66 5.98
CA ARG A 95 6.42 -11.45 4.74
C ARG A 95 5.25 -11.08 3.84
N THR A 96 4.08 -10.83 4.43
CA THR A 96 2.91 -10.38 3.66
C THR A 96 3.20 -9.06 2.97
N MET A 97 3.75 -8.06 3.68
CA MET A 97 4.14 -6.79 3.06
C MET A 97 5.18 -6.98 1.95
N THR A 98 6.22 -7.79 2.17
CA THR A 98 7.23 -8.07 1.15
C THR A 98 6.66 -8.78 -0.08
N LEU A 99 5.76 -9.75 0.11
CA LEU A 99 5.13 -10.46 -1.00
C LEU A 99 4.17 -9.56 -1.76
N THR A 100 3.39 -8.72 -1.06
CA THR A 100 2.55 -7.69 -1.68
C THR A 100 3.38 -6.77 -2.57
N ASN A 101 4.56 -6.32 -2.12
CA ASN A 101 5.46 -5.50 -2.94
C ASN A 101 5.92 -6.24 -4.18
N LEU A 102 6.36 -7.49 -4.03
CA LEU A 102 6.83 -8.29 -5.15
C LEU A 102 5.72 -8.50 -6.20
N LEU A 103 4.51 -8.84 -5.75
CA LEU A 103 3.35 -9.02 -6.62
C LEU A 103 2.95 -7.70 -7.29
N ALA A 104 2.97 -6.59 -6.57
CA ALA A 104 2.70 -5.28 -7.14
C ALA A 104 3.74 -4.90 -8.21
N PHE A 105 5.03 -5.16 -7.97
CA PHE A 105 6.08 -4.94 -8.99
C PHE A 105 5.85 -5.78 -10.24
N ILE A 106 5.44 -7.04 -10.08
CA ILE A 106 5.08 -7.91 -11.22
C ILE A 106 3.92 -7.27 -12.00
N ILE A 107 2.85 -6.83 -11.31
CA ILE A 107 1.71 -6.19 -11.98
C ILE A 107 2.12 -4.89 -12.66
N PHE A 108 2.95 -4.04 -12.06
CA PHE A 108 3.44 -2.80 -12.67
C PHE A 108 4.24 -3.02 -13.95
N ILE A 109 4.90 -4.17 -14.10
CA ILE A 109 5.64 -4.53 -15.30
C ILE A 109 4.68 -4.97 -16.42
N PHE A 110 3.65 -5.76 -16.09
CA PHE A 110 2.74 -6.34 -17.08
C PHE A 110 1.52 -5.46 -17.41
N TYR A 111 1.12 -4.58 -16.49
CA TYR A 111 -0.07 -3.73 -16.62
C TYR A 111 0.26 -2.30 -16.19
N PRO A 112 0.98 -1.53 -17.03
CA PRO A 112 1.16 -0.10 -16.79
C PRO A 112 -0.21 0.58 -16.90
N CYS A 113 -0.59 1.39 -15.90
CA CYS A 113 -1.88 2.04 -15.82
C CYS A 113 -1.70 3.52 -15.50
N MET A 114 -2.29 4.39 -16.31
CA MET A 114 -2.19 5.83 -16.15
C MET A 114 -3.11 6.32 -15.01
N PRO A 115 -2.58 7.04 -14.01
CA PRO A 115 -3.39 7.58 -12.93
C PRO A 115 -4.34 8.69 -13.42
N PRO A 116 -5.49 8.91 -12.75
CA PRO A 116 -6.52 9.84 -13.23
C PRO A 116 -6.03 11.27 -13.44
N ARG A 117 -5.11 11.77 -12.59
CA ARG A 117 -4.50 13.11 -12.73
C ARG A 117 -3.74 13.36 -14.05
N LEU A 118 -3.31 12.30 -14.74
CA LEU A 118 -2.55 12.38 -15.99
C LEU A 118 -3.44 12.18 -17.24
N LEU A 119 -4.71 11.84 -17.06
CA LEU A 119 -5.66 11.71 -18.17
C LEU A 119 -5.89 13.08 -18.86
N PRO A 120 -6.28 13.07 -20.15
CA PRO A 120 -6.63 14.29 -20.86
C PRO A 120 -7.67 15.14 -20.11
N PRO A 121 -7.59 16.49 -20.19
CA PRO A 121 -8.50 17.39 -19.47
C PRO A 121 -10.00 17.15 -19.74
N GLU A 122 -10.32 16.50 -20.85
CA GLU A 122 -11.66 16.11 -21.28
C GLU A 122 -12.38 15.24 -20.23
N TYR A 123 -11.65 14.43 -19.47
CA TYR A 123 -12.19 13.58 -18.40
C TYR A 123 -12.41 14.35 -17.08
N GLY A 124 -11.99 15.62 -17.00
CA GLY A 124 -12.29 16.51 -15.89
C GLY A 124 -11.49 16.27 -14.60
N PHE A 125 -10.39 15.50 -14.68
CA PHE A 125 -9.43 15.36 -13.60
C PHE A 125 -8.40 16.50 -13.64
N LEU A 126 -8.01 17.01 -12.47
CA LEU A 126 -7.07 18.12 -12.34
C LEU A 126 -5.84 17.69 -11.53
N ASP A 127 -4.63 18.04 -12.00
CA ASP A 127 -3.42 17.76 -11.24
C ASP A 127 -3.28 18.71 -10.03
N SER A 128 -3.66 18.20 -8.85
CA SER A 128 -3.54 18.90 -7.58
C SER A 128 -2.17 18.71 -6.90
N VAL A 129 -1.43 17.67 -7.30
CA VAL A 129 -0.14 17.29 -6.69
C VAL A 129 0.99 18.09 -7.32
N GLY A 130 0.99 18.26 -8.65
CA GLY A 130 1.96 19.07 -9.39
C GLY A 130 1.90 20.56 -9.05
N ARG A 131 0.71 21.09 -8.70
CA ARG A 131 0.53 22.50 -8.28
C ARG A 131 1.06 22.79 -6.87
N ASN A 132 1.07 21.81 -5.97
CA ASN A 132 1.38 22.02 -4.56
C ASN A 132 2.81 21.62 -4.15
N ASN A 133 3.68 21.22 -5.09
CA ASN A 133 5.03 20.71 -4.79
C ASN A 133 5.05 19.64 -3.67
N ALA A 134 3.94 18.91 -3.51
CA ALA A 134 3.72 17.96 -2.43
C ALA A 134 4.13 16.52 -2.82
N GLN A 135 4.75 16.34 -3.99
CA GLN A 135 5.51 15.13 -4.30
C GLN A 135 6.55 14.95 -3.19
N SER A 136 6.58 13.78 -2.55
CA SER A 136 7.66 13.51 -1.60
C SER A 136 8.99 13.65 -2.34
N VAL A 137 10.01 14.24 -1.71
CA VAL A 137 11.36 14.38 -2.30
C VAL A 137 11.90 13.02 -2.79
N TRP A 138 11.41 11.93 -2.20
CA TRP A 138 11.72 10.54 -2.52
C TRP A 138 10.92 9.97 -3.72
N MET A 139 9.76 10.56 -4.05
CA MET A 139 8.89 10.17 -5.17
C MET A 139 9.14 11.02 -6.44
N SER A 140 9.93 12.10 -6.32
CA SER A 140 10.29 13.01 -7.44
C SER A 140 11.50 12.55 -8.26
N GLY A 141 11.96 11.29 -8.10
CA GLY A 141 13.14 10.77 -8.77
C GLY A 141 12.89 10.37 -10.23
N LYS A 142 13.92 10.48 -11.07
CA LYS A 142 13.98 10.01 -12.49
C LYS A 142 13.65 8.52 -12.70
N TYR A 143 13.48 7.76 -11.62
CA TYR A 143 13.31 6.31 -11.56
C TYR A 143 11.95 5.89 -10.97
N VAL A 144 11.04 6.83 -10.71
CA VAL A 144 9.68 6.52 -10.24
C VAL A 144 8.77 6.33 -11.44
N ASN A 145 8.15 5.15 -11.56
CA ASN A 145 7.24 4.84 -12.66
C ASN A 145 5.92 5.60 -12.48
N ALA A 146 5.78 6.72 -13.19
CA ALA A 146 4.59 7.57 -13.14
C ALA A 146 3.31 6.88 -13.66
N LEU A 147 3.47 5.75 -14.37
CA LEU A 147 2.41 4.93 -14.97
C LEU A 147 2.12 3.66 -14.17
N ALA A 148 2.53 3.59 -12.90
CA ALA A 148 2.28 2.45 -12.02
C ALA A 148 1.13 2.74 -11.03
N ALA A 149 -0.07 3.00 -11.56
CA ALA A 149 -1.25 3.26 -10.71
C ALA A 149 -1.81 1.98 -10.05
N MET A 150 -1.84 0.85 -10.77
CA MET A 150 -2.48 -0.39 -10.30
C MET A 150 -1.46 -1.47 -9.96
N PRO A 151 -1.47 -2.08 -8.75
CA PRO A 151 -2.35 -1.85 -7.62
C PRO A 151 -1.90 -0.70 -6.70
N SER A 152 -2.83 -0.13 -5.92
CA SER A 152 -2.50 0.96 -4.98
C SER A 152 -1.71 0.45 -3.76
N MET A 153 -0.41 0.72 -3.75
CA MET A 153 0.48 0.34 -2.64
C MET A 153 0.18 1.10 -1.34
N HIS A 154 -0.25 2.35 -1.44
CA HIS A 154 -0.69 3.13 -0.28
C HIS A 154 -1.86 2.44 0.42
N PHE A 155 -2.89 2.05 -0.35
CA PHE A 155 -4.04 1.36 0.20
C PHE A 155 -3.69 -0.06 0.68
N GLY A 156 -2.90 -0.83 -0.07
CA GLY A 156 -2.49 -2.18 0.32
C GLY A 156 -1.79 -2.20 1.68
N TYR A 157 -0.88 -1.24 1.93
CA TYR A 157 -0.22 -1.08 3.22
C TYR A 157 -1.20 -0.64 4.31
N ALA A 158 -2.07 0.32 4.01
CA ALA A 158 -3.08 0.77 4.94
C ALA A 158 -4.00 -0.37 5.39
N PHE A 159 -4.38 -1.24 4.45
CA PHE A 159 -5.16 -2.43 4.70
C PHE A 159 -4.42 -3.42 5.63
N ILE A 160 -3.15 -3.73 5.36
CA ILE A 160 -2.32 -4.59 6.24
C ILE A 160 -2.24 -4.00 7.67
N ILE A 161 -2.04 -2.69 7.77
CA ILE A 161 -1.97 -1.98 9.05
C ILE A 161 -3.31 -2.07 9.78
N GLY A 162 -4.42 -1.82 9.06
CA GLY A 162 -5.78 -1.97 9.58
C GLY A 162 -6.05 -3.37 10.10
N THR A 163 -5.78 -4.41 9.32
CA THR A 163 -5.97 -5.81 9.74
C THR A 163 -5.07 -6.17 10.93
N THR A 164 -3.87 -5.59 11.01
CA THR A 164 -2.96 -5.78 12.15
C THR A 164 -3.50 -5.14 13.43
N PHE A 165 -4.11 -3.95 13.33
CA PHE A 165 -4.79 -3.34 14.48
C PHE A 165 -6.03 -4.12 14.91
N ILE A 166 -6.81 -4.67 13.96
CA ILE A 166 -7.91 -5.59 14.28
C ILE A 166 -7.38 -6.82 15.03
N TYR A 167 -6.28 -7.41 14.57
CA TYR A 167 -5.63 -8.53 15.25
C TYR A 167 -5.25 -8.18 16.69
N HIS A 168 -4.64 -7.02 16.89
CA HIS A 168 -4.21 -6.53 18.21
C HIS A 168 -5.36 -6.11 19.13
N SER A 169 -6.51 -5.71 18.58
CA SER A 169 -7.69 -5.36 19.38
C SER A 169 -8.17 -6.56 20.22
N GLY A 170 -7.90 -7.80 19.76
CA GLY A 170 -8.34 -9.02 20.42
C GLY A 170 -9.86 -9.23 20.42
N VAL A 171 -10.63 -8.39 19.72
CA VAL A 171 -12.10 -8.44 19.69
C VAL A 171 -12.59 -9.73 19.03
N PHE A 172 -11.96 -10.12 17.92
CA PHE A 172 -12.33 -11.32 17.17
C PHE A 172 -11.54 -12.57 17.57
N ARG A 173 -10.60 -12.46 18.51
CA ARG A 173 -9.76 -13.58 18.95
C ARG A 173 -10.38 -14.28 20.16
N ARG A 174 -10.71 -15.56 20.00
CA ARG A 174 -11.15 -16.44 21.11
C ARG A 174 -9.97 -16.91 21.98
N THR A 175 -8.81 -17.11 21.36
CA THR A 175 -7.57 -17.56 22.01
C THR A 175 -6.44 -16.56 21.75
N LEU A 176 -5.86 -16.06 22.85
CA LEU A 176 -4.69 -15.18 22.83
C LEU A 176 -3.40 -16.01 22.77
N GLU A 177 -2.31 -15.43 22.28
CA GLU A 177 -1.01 -16.10 22.30
C GLU A 177 -0.47 -16.18 23.75
N THR A 178 0.36 -17.18 24.03
CA THR A 178 1.01 -17.35 25.35
C THR A 178 1.73 -16.08 25.77
N GLY A 179 1.34 -15.52 26.92
CA GLY A 179 1.90 -14.28 27.48
C GLY A 179 1.17 -12.99 27.09
N GLU A 180 0.13 -13.08 26.25
CA GLU A 180 -0.69 -11.94 25.86
C GLU A 180 -1.86 -11.75 26.82
N THR A 181 -1.95 -10.56 27.44
CA THR A 181 -3.07 -10.21 28.31
C THR A 181 -4.19 -9.56 27.52
N ARG A 182 -5.43 -9.96 27.81
CA ARG A 182 -6.61 -9.38 27.17
C ARG A 182 -6.68 -7.89 27.49
N ARG A 183 -6.77 -7.07 26.44
CA ARG A 183 -6.86 -5.61 26.60
C ARG A 183 -8.22 -5.23 27.17
N SER A 184 -8.25 -4.11 27.88
CA SER A 184 -9.52 -3.57 28.38
C SER A 184 -10.40 -3.13 27.19
N LYS A 185 -11.72 -3.19 27.38
CA LYS A 185 -12.72 -2.80 26.38
C LYS A 185 -12.44 -1.46 25.69
N PRO A 186 -12.07 -0.35 26.39
CA PRO A 186 -11.80 0.92 25.72
C PRO A 186 -10.59 0.87 24.79
N TRP A 187 -9.53 0.14 25.15
CA TRP A 187 -8.35 -0.02 24.30
C TRP A 187 -8.64 -0.90 23.08
N ALA A 188 -9.45 -1.95 23.25
CA ALA A 188 -9.90 -2.77 22.13
C ALA A 188 -10.71 -1.95 21.12
N LEU A 189 -11.64 -1.11 21.60
CA LEU A 189 -12.40 -0.19 20.75
C LEU A 189 -11.50 0.81 20.02
N PHE A 190 -10.53 1.41 20.72
CA PHE A 190 -9.57 2.33 20.12
C PHE A 190 -8.81 1.70 18.93
N TYR A 191 -8.32 0.46 19.07
CA TYR A 191 -7.66 -0.23 17.97
C TYR A 191 -8.59 -0.54 16.80
N VAL A 192 -9.85 -0.91 17.05
CA VAL A 192 -10.84 -1.13 15.98
C VAL A 192 -11.13 0.19 15.25
N LEU A 193 -11.28 1.30 15.97
CA LEU A 193 -11.48 2.61 15.36
C LEU A 193 -10.29 2.99 14.48
N LEU A 194 -9.06 2.83 14.96
CA LEU A 194 -7.86 3.06 14.15
C LEU A 194 -7.79 2.14 12.94
N ALA A 195 -8.20 0.89 13.09
CA ALA A 195 -8.18 -0.09 12.01
C ALA A 195 -9.11 0.25 10.85
N ILE A 196 -10.22 0.92 11.12
CA ILE A 196 -11.17 1.37 10.09
C ILE A 196 -10.76 2.76 9.58
N TRP A 197 -10.45 3.67 10.51
CA TRP A 197 -10.12 5.05 10.19
C TRP A 197 -8.92 5.15 9.26
N TYR A 198 -7.84 4.38 9.50
CA TYR A 198 -6.61 4.52 8.73
C TYR A 198 -6.73 4.08 7.25
N PRO A 199 -7.26 2.88 6.91
CA PRO A 199 -7.56 2.54 5.52
C PRO A 199 -8.53 3.50 4.84
N CYS A 200 -9.59 3.94 5.55
CA CYS A 200 -10.54 4.91 4.99
C CYS A 200 -9.87 6.26 4.71
N TRP A 201 -9.03 6.75 5.62
CA TRP A 201 -8.27 7.98 5.42
C TRP A 201 -7.37 7.91 4.19
N ILE A 202 -6.69 6.77 3.99
CA ILE A 202 -5.82 6.57 2.83
C ILE A 202 -6.63 6.43 1.54
N LEU A 203 -7.76 5.73 1.57
CA LEU A 203 -8.67 5.65 0.42
C LEU A 203 -9.16 7.04 0.00
N THR A 204 -9.63 7.86 0.96
CA THR A 204 -10.01 9.24 0.69
C THR A 204 -8.84 10.05 0.14
N THR A 205 -7.64 9.86 0.69
CA THR A 205 -6.44 10.56 0.25
C THR A 205 -6.11 10.24 -1.22
N ILE A 206 -6.07 8.96 -1.61
CA ILE A 206 -5.66 8.58 -2.97
C ILE A 206 -6.69 8.98 -4.04
N VAL A 207 -7.98 8.96 -3.70
CA VAL A 207 -9.07 9.37 -4.60
C VAL A 207 -9.15 10.89 -4.70
N ALA A 208 -9.13 11.61 -3.58
CA ALA A 208 -9.17 13.08 -3.58
C ALA A 208 -7.98 13.71 -4.30
N THR A 209 -6.82 13.06 -4.27
CA THR A 209 -5.60 13.50 -4.97
C THR A 209 -5.58 13.06 -6.44
N ALA A 210 -6.58 12.31 -6.91
CA ALA A 210 -6.67 11.70 -8.24
C ALA A 210 -5.42 10.90 -8.63
N ASN A 211 -4.82 10.22 -7.65
CA ASN A 211 -3.63 9.40 -7.85
C ASN A 211 -3.99 7.95 -8.23
N HIS A 212 -5.17 7.50 -7.82
CA HIS A 212 -5.63 6.13 -8.00
C HIS A 212 -7.14 6.09 -8.22
N TYR A 213 -7.58 5.09 -8.96
CA TYR A 213 -8.99 4.71 -9.10
C TYR A 213 -9.45 3.89 -7.88
N TYR A 214 -10.75 3.73 -7.66
CA TYR A 214 -11.20 2.82 -6.61
C TYR A 214 -10.83 1.35 -6.88
N LEU A 215 -10.77 0.95 -8.16
CA LEU A 215 -10.39 -0.38 -8.60
C LEU A 215 -8.94 -0.69 -8.27
N ASP A 216 -8.06 0.32 -8.25
CA ASP A 216 -6.67 0.16 -7.78
C ASP A 216 -6.63 -0.29 -6.32
N ALA A 217 -7.55 0.22 -5.48
CA ALA A 217 -7.68 -0.16 -4.08
C ALA A 217 -8.27 -1.58 -3.94
N VAL A 218 -9.24 -1.94 -4.77
CA VAL A 218 -9.80 -3.30 -4.82
C VAL A 218 -8.74 -4.32 -5.26
N MET A 219 -7.98 -4.01 -6.30
CA MET A 219 -6.86 -4.85 -6.74
C MET A 219 -5.80 -4.98 -5.66
N ALA A 220 -5.45 -3.89 -4.96
CA ALA A 220 -4.53 -3.94 -3.83
C ALA A 220 -5.07 -4.84 -2.70
N PHE A 221 -6.36 -4.81 -2.39
CA PHE A 221 -6.98 -5.72 -1.43
C PHE A 221 -6.77 -7.19 -1.83
N PHE A 222 -7.05 -7.55 -3.09
CA PHE A 222 -6.85 -8.92 -3.56
C PHE A 222 -5.39 -9.34 -3.57
N VAL A 223 -4.48 -8.45 -3.97
CA VAL A 223 -3.04 -8.72 -3.93
C VAL A 223 -2.57 -8.96 -2.50
N VAL A 224 -3.03 -8.16 -1.54
CA VAL A 224 -2.72 -8.38 -0.11
C VAL A 224 -3.29 -9.72 0.38
N LEU A 225 -4.52 -10.08 -0.02
CA LEU A 225 -5.13 -11.34 0.37
C LEU A 225 -4.33 -12.53 -0.17
N VAL A 226 -3.96 -12.52 -1.45
CA VAL A 226 -3.10 -13.53 -2.07
C VAL A 226 -1.74 -13.58 -1.38
N ALA A 227 -1.14 -12.41 -1.11
CA ALA A 227 0.13 -12.33 -0.39
C ALA A 227 0.03 -12.90 1.03
N TYR A 228 -1.07 -12.66 1.74
CA TYR A 228 -1.29 -13.19 3.08
C TYR A 228 -1.44 -14.71 3.08
N LEU A 229 -2.22 -15.26 2.14
CA LEU A 229 -2.39 -16.71 1.98
C LEU A 229 -1.09 -17.39 1.51
N GLY A 230 -0.33 -16.72 0.66
CA GLY A 230 0.91 -17.21 0.04
C GLY A 230 2.20 -16.87 0.80
N ASN A 231 2.16 -16.15 1.92
CA ASN A 231 3.37 -15.63 2.59
C ASN A 231 4.38 -16.70 3.03
N ARG A 232 3.97 -17.98 3.06
CA ARG A 232 4.83 -19.12 3.37
C ARG A 232 5.78 -19.47 2.23
N VAL A 233 5.56 -18.97 1.01
CA VAL A 233 6.47 -19.17 -0.13
C VAL A 233 7.90 -18.78 0.21
N PHE A 234 8.09 -17.73 1.03
CA PHE A 234 9.41 -17.30 1.44
C PHE A 234 10.14 -18.31 2.33
N LEU A 235 9.43 -19.22 3.00
CA LEU A 235 10.07 -20.28 3.78
C LEU A 235 10.75 -21.32 2.89
N GLY A 236 10.34 -21.44 1.62
CA GLY A 236 11.04 -22.26 0.64
C GLY A 236 12.47 -21.78 0.34
N PHE A 237 12.78 -20.50 0.60
CA PHE A 237 14.12 -19.95 0.44
C PHE A 237 15.02 -20.09 1.68
N LEU A 238 14.54 -20.72 2.76
CA LEU A 238 15.37 -20.98 3.94
C LEU A 238 16.66 -21.77 3.61
N PRO A 239 16.64 -22.82 2.77
CA PRO A 239 17.87 -23.52 2.41
C PRO A 239 18.88 -22.62 1.68
N LEU A 240 18.38 -21.67 0.88
CA LEU A 240 19.21 -20.69 0.17
C LEU A 240 19.80 -19.67 1.15
N GLU A 241 19.03 -19.20 2.13
CA GLU A 241 19.51 -18.34 3.22
C GLU A 241 20.62 -19.05 4.01
N ASP A 242 20.40 -20.31 4.39
CA ASP A 242 21.37 -21.07 5.18
C ASP A 242 22.66 -21.35 4.37
N LEU A 243 22.55 -21.62 3.07
CA LEU A 243 23.71 -21.70 2.17
C LEU A 243 24.48 -20.38 2.09
N LEU A 244 23.78 -19.24 1.99
CA LEU A 244 24.40 -17.92 1.96
C LEU A 244 25.13 -17.62 3.27
N LEU A 245 24.50 -17.88 4.41
CA LEU A 245 25.10 -17.70 5.74
C LEU A 245 26.33 -18.61 5.92
N TRP A 246 26.26 -19.85 5.43
CA TRP A 246 27.39 -20.77 5.42
C TRP A 246 28.56 -20.23 4.57
N CYS A 247 28.28 -19.78 3.34
CA CYS A 247 29.28 -19.17 2.46
C CYS A 247 29.95 -17.94 3.08
N LEU A 248 29.17 -17.11 3.79
CA LEU A 248 29.65 -15.89 4.46
C LEU A 248 30.23 -16.16 5.86
N ARG A 249 30.18 -17.39 6.36
CA ARG A 249 30.56 -17.79 7.73
C ARG A 249 29.85 -16.95 8.81
N LEU A 250 28.58 -16.62 8.58
CA LEU A 250 27.75 -15.85 9.51
C LEU A 250 26.81 -16.78 10.28
N ASN A 251 26.57 -16.45 11.55
CA ASN A 251 25.57 -17.15 12.36
C ASN A 251 24.18 -16.54 12.17
N LYS A 252 23.14 -17.38 12.16
CA LYS A 252 21.76 -16.92 12.08
C LYS A 252 21.39 -16.16 13.37
N PRO A 253 20.92 -14.91 13.29
CA PRO A 253 20.60 -14.13 14.48
C PRO A 253 19.38 -14.72 15.20
N VAL A 254 19.46 -14.79 16.54
CA VAL A 254 18.33 -15.24 17.37
C VAL A 254 17.23 -14.17 17.33
N PRO A 255 15.98 -14.53 17.03
CA PRO A 255 14.90 -13.56 17.01
C PRO A 255 14.62 -13.01 18.41
N THR A 256 14.61 -11.69 18.56
CA THR A 256 14.35 -10.97 19.82
C THR A 256 12.90 -10.50 19.95
N THR A 257 12.09 -10.63 18.89
CA THR A 257 10.69 -10.22 18.88
C THR A 257 9.84 -11.12 19.80
N GLY A 258 9.05 -10.52 20.68
CA GLY A 258 8.20 -11.25 21.65
C GLY A 258 8.92 -11.67 22.94
N ASP A 259 10.23 -11.40 23.08
CA ASP A 259 11.01 -11.77 24.28
C ASP A 259 10.46 -11.22 25.59
N LYS A 260 9.88 -10.02 25.55
CA LYS A 260 9.22 -9.40 26.71
C LYS A 260 8.04 -10.22 27.22
N MET A 261 7.23 -10.76 26.32
CA MET A 261 6.05 -11.55 26.67
C MET A 261 6.46 -12.94 27.18
N ARG A 262 7.50 -13.52 26.57
CA ARG A 262 8.13 -14.76 27.04
C ARG A 262 8.69 -14.62 28.46
N ARG A 263 9.40 -13.52 28.75
CA ARG A 263 9.92 -13.22 30.11
C ARG A 263 8.80 -13.03 31.13
N LYS A 264 7.73 -12.32 30.77
CA LYS A 264 6.55 -12.14 31.64
C LYS A 264 5.78 -13.42 31.96
N SER A 265 5.84 -14.42 31.07
CA SER A 265 5.16 -15.70 31.29
C SER A 265 5.98 -16.67 32.13
N ALA A 266 7.29 -16.41 32.27
CA ALA A 266 8.23 -17.21 33.04
C ALA A 266 8.45 -16.68 34.48
N SER A 267 7.89 -15.52 34.80
CA SER A 267 7.88 -14.88 36.12
C SER A 267 6.53 -15.05 36.80
#